data_AF-A0A820B4E9-F1
#
_entry.id   AF-A0A820B4E9-F1
#
_cell.length_a   1.000
_cell.length_b   1.000
_cell.length_c   1.000
_cell.angle_alpha   90.00
_cell.angle_beta   90.00
_cell.angle_gamma   90.00
#
_symmetry.space_group_name_H-M   'P 1'
#
loop_
_entity.id
_entity.type
_entity.pdbx_description
1 polymer ?
#
loop_
_entity_poly.entity_id
_entity_poly.type
_entity_poly.pdbx_seq_one_letter_code
_entity_poly.pdbx_strand_id
1 'polypeptide(L)'
;MVGSTRQMEQPDFESLSQLKTDVALLKAELAQVKAKAVTGCRVCFQETEGSSQCQGTRNSCSSWSMYADWTQPFRDDTDGREGGCHYQWKVECLSGI
;
A
#
# COMPACT_ATOMS: atom_id res chain seq x y z
N MET A 1 4.55 67.55 -3.67
CA MET A 1 4.19 66.19 -4.15
C MET A 1 5.15 65.21 -3.49
N VAL A 2 4.71 64.46 -2.48
CA VAL A 2 5.56 63.50 -1.76
C VAL A 2 5.40 62.15 -2.44
N GLY A 3 6.43 61.72 -3.17
CA GLY A 3 6.48 60.39 -3.77
C GLY A 3 6.69 59.34 -2.69
N SER A 4 5.64 58.59 -2.35
CA SER A 4 5.72 57.42 -1.49
C SER A 4 6.21 56.24 -2.32
N THR A 5 7.51 55.96 -2.22
CA THR A 5 8.12 54.77 -2.81
C THR A 5 7.60 53.54 -2.07
N ARG A 6 6.79 52.70 -2.74
CA ARG A 6 6.42 51.39 -2.23
C ARG A 6 7.70 50.56 -2.06
N GLN A 7 8.13 50.37 -0.82
CA GLN A 7 9.15 49.37 -0.52
C GLN A 7 8.53 48.00 -0.82
N MET A 8 9.04 47.34 -1.86
CA MET A 8 8.82 45.90 -2.01
C MET A 8 9.62 45.25 -0.88
N GLU A 9 8.93 44.71 0.13
CA GLU A 9 9.54 43.85 1.14
C GLU A 9 10.20 42.67 0.42
N GLN A 10 11.53 42.73 0.31
CA GLN A 10 12.32 41.60 -0.14
C GLN A 10 12.27 40.54 0.96
N PRO A 11 12.04 39.26 0.63
CA PRO A 11 12.04 38.21 1.64
C PRO A 11 13.38 38.21 2.35
N ASP A 12 13.33 38.28 3.68
CA ASP A 12 14.53 38.24 4.49
C ASP A 12 15.32 36.95 4.21
N PHE A 13 16.64 37.06 4.25
CA PHE A 13 17.54 35.96 3.89
C PHE A 13 17.40 34.76 4.84
N GLU A 14 16.93 35.00 6.06
CA GLU A 14 16.70 33.99 7.10
C GLU A 14 15.46 33.14 6.81
N SER A 15 14.36 33.74 6.35
CA SER A 15 13.17 33.02 5.88
C SER A 15 13.49 32.18 4.64
N LEU A 16 14.36 32.67 3.76
CA LEU A 16 14.82 31.89 2.60
C LEU A 16 15.71 30.71 3.00
N SER A 17 16.53 30.85 4.04
CA SER A 17 17.36 29.75 4.54
C SER A 17 16.51 28.70 5.27
N GLN A 18 15.54 29.15 6.07
CA GLN A 18 14.57 28.30 6.74
C GLN A 18 13.72 27.52 5.73
N LEU A 19 13.17 28.20 4.72
CA LEU A 19 12.37 27.56 3.68
C LEU A 19 13.13 26.46 2.92
N LYS A 20 14.43 26.65 2.67
CA LYS A 20 15.28 25.60 2.06
C LYS A 20 15.43 24.39 2.96
N THR A 21 15.55 24.62 4.27
CA THR A 21 15.64 23.56 5.28
C THR A 21 14.34 22.77 5.34
N ASP A 22 13.20 23.46 5.40
CA ASP A 22 11.88 22.82 5.42
C ASP A 22 11.61 22.02 4.15
N VAL A 23 11.98 22.54 2.97
CA VAL A 23 11.89 21.80 1.70
C VAL A 23 12.77 20.55 1.71
N ALA A 24 13.94 20.59 2.33
CA ALA A 24 14.81 19.42 2.44
C ALA A 24 14.18 18.35 3.36
N LEU A 25 13.57 18.76 4.47
CA LEU A 25 12.86 17.87 5.39
C LEU A 25 11.64 17.25 4.73
N LEU A 26 10.80 18.05 4.08
CA LEU A 26 9.62 17.57 3.35
C LEU A 26 9.99 16.60 2.22
N LYS A 27 11.11 16.81 1.55
CA LYS A 27 11.62 15.85 0.55
C LYS A 27 12.03 14.52 1.17
N ALA A 28 12.66 14.54 2.34
CA ALA A 28 13.03 13.32 3.06
C ALA A 28 11.78 12.57 3.55
N GLU A 29 10.79 13.27 4.10
CA GLU A 29 9.52 12.67 4.52
C GLU A 29 8.75 12.10 3.33
N LEU A 30 8.68 12.81 2.21
CA LEU A 30 8.06 12.32 0.98
C LEU A 30 8.72 11.04 0.48
N ALA A 31 10.06 10.94 0.56
CA ALA A 31 10.76 9.71 0.20
C ALA A 31 10.35 8.54 1.11
N GLN A 32 10.22 8.77 2.42
CA GLN A 32 9.75 7.76 3.35
C GLN A 32 8.28 7.37 3.12
N VAL A 33 7.42 8.32 2.78
CA VAL A 33 6.00 8.06 2.46
C VAL A 33 5.90 7.21 1.20
N LYS A 34 6.73 7.47 0.18
CA LYS A 34 6.79 6.65 -1.04
C LYS A 34 7.27 5.23 -0.76
N ALA A 35 8.29 5.08 0.08
CA ALA A 35 8.80 3.78 0.51
C ALA A 35 7.82 2.97 1.38
N LYS A 36 6.78 3.63 1.93
CA LYS A 36 5.73 2.95 2.71
C LYS A 36 4.41 2.85 1.96
N ALA A 37 4.31 3.43 0.77
CA ALA A 37 3.09 3.39 -0.01
C ALA A 37 2.83 1.95 -0.45
N VAL A 38 1.65 1.42 -0.16
CA VAL A 38 1.26 0.10 -0.66
C VAL A 38 1.06 0.18 -2.18
N THR A 39 1.81 -0.62 -2.94
CA THR A 39 1.77 -0.64 -4.41
C THR A 39 0.93 -1.77 -4.97
N GLY A 40 0.50 -2.71 -4.14
CA GLY A 40 -0.47 -3.75 -4.49
C GLY A 40 -0.69 -4.74 -3.36
N CYS A 41 -1.85 -5.38 -3.31
CA CYS A 41 -2.18 -6.45 -2.39
C CYS A 41 -2.78 -7.66 -3.11
N ARG A 42 -2.71 -8.84 -2.47
CA ARG A 42 -3.37 -10.06 -2.90
C ARG A 42 -3.90 -10.83 -1.69
N VAL A 43 -4.88 -11.70 -1.92
CA VAL A 43 -5.38 -12.64 -0.91
C VAL A 43 -4.81 -14.01 -1.19
N CYS A 44 -4.27 -14.67 -0.16
CA CYS A 44 -3.79 -16.04 -0.25
C CYS A 44 -4.53 -16.93 0.73
N PHE A 45 -4.65 -18.20 0.38
CA PHE A 45 -5.10 -19.24 1.29
C PHE A 45 -4.10 -20.40 1.36
N GLN A 46 -4.16 -21.17 2.43
CA GLN A 46 -3.49 -22.46 2.57
C GLN A 46 -4.31 -23.43 3.41
N GLU A 47 -4.22 -24.71 3.10
CA GLU A 47 -4.80 -25.83 3.84
C GLU A 47 -3.82 -26.31 4.91
N THR A 48 -4.31 -26.65 6.11
CA THR A 48 -3.44 -26.93 7.27
C THR A 48 -3.52 -28.35 7.83
N GLU A 49 -4.47 -29.17 7.39
CA GLU A 49 -4.77 -30.47 8.00
C GLU A 49 -4.36 -31.67 7.14
N GLY A 50 -4.10 -31.50 5.84
CA GLY A 50 -3.65 -32.60 4.99
C GLY A 50 -4.77 -33.54 4.56
N SER A 51 -6.03 -33.19 4.84
CA SER A 51 -7.22 -34.02 4.60
C SER A 51 -7.32 -34.49 3.14
N SER A 52 -7.79 -35.73 2.94
CA SER A 52 -8.06 -36.30 1.61
C SER A 52 -9.34 -35.75 0.97
N GLN A 53 -10.17 -35.03 1.74
CA GLN A 53 -11.35 -34.33 1.25
C GLN A 53 -10.99 -33.01 0.56
N CYS A 54 -9.84 -32.42 0.92
CA CYS A 54 -9.34 -31.19 0.31
C CYS A 54 -8.68 -31.49 -1.03
N GLN A 55 -9.51 -31.71 -2.04
CA GLN A 55 -9.11 -31.90 -3.43
C GLN A 55 -8.73 -30.54 -4.04
N GLY A 56 -7.59 -30.45 -4.72
CA GLY A 56 -7.11 -29.23 -5.37
C GLY A 56 -5.80 -28.68 -4.81
N THR A 57 -5.49 -27.42 -5.10
CA THR A 57 -4.24 -26.78 -4.67
C THR A 57 -4.30 -26.47 -3.18
N ARG A 58 -3.34 -26.98 -2.40
CA ARG A 58 -3.30 -26.77 -0.94
C ARG A 58 -2.84 -25.39 -0.50
N ASN A 59 -2.43 -24.53 -1.43
CA ASN A 59 -2.22 -23.11 -1.22
C ASN A 59 -2.33 -22.34 -2.54
N SER A 60 -3.03 -21.22 -2.56
CA SER A 60 -3.07 -20.36 -3.74
C SER A 60 -3.17 -18.90 -3.34
N CYS A 61 -2.89 -18.01 -4.27
CA CYS A 61 -3.10 -16.58 -4.11
C CYS A 61 -3.88 -16.03 -5.30
N SER A 62 -4.70 -15.02 -5.04
CA SER A 62 -5.23 -14.16 -6.10
C SER A 62 -4.11 -13.44 -6.83
N SER A 63 -4.45 -12.81 -7.97
CA SER A 63 -3.61 -11.79 -8.58
C SER A 63 -3.44 -10.58 -7.66
N TRP A 64 -2.37 -9.82 -7.90
CA TRP A 64 -2.14 -8.53 -7.25
C TRP A 64 -3.10 -7.46 -7.77
N SER A 65 -3.61 -6.62 -6.88
CA SER A 65 -4.35 -5.39 -7.23
C SER A 65 -3.84 -4.21 -6.41
N MET A 66 -3.70 -3.06 -7.07
CA MET A 66 -3.35 -1.78 -6.43
C MET A 66 -4.58 -0.89 -6.17
N TYR A 67 -5.76 -1.31 -6.63
CA TYR A 67 -7.01 -0.58 -6.53
C TYR A 67 -8.05 -1.39 -5.76
N ALA A 68 -8.97 -0.70 -5.09
CA ALA A 68 -10.12 -1.29 -4.43
C ALA A 68 -11.15 -1.74 -5.49
N ASP A 69 -10.78 -2.79 -6.22
CA ASP A 69 -11.64 -3.54 -7.12
C ASP A 69 -11.72 -4.98 -6.64
N TRP A 70 -12.79 -5.66 -7.03
CA TRP A 70 -12.92 -7.10 -6.80
C TRP A 70 -11.73 -7.82 -7.45
N THR A 71 -11.05 -8.68 -6.68
CA THR A 71 -10.08 -9.60 -7.27
C THR A 71 -10.81 -10.53 -8.25
N GLN A 72 -10.06 -11.11 -9.20
CA GLN A 72 -10.64 -12.11 -10.10
C GLN A 72 -11.31 -13.22 -9.28
N PRO A 73 -12.51 -13.68 -9.67
CA PRO A 73 -13.19 -14.77 -8.99
C PRO A 73 -12.26 -15.98 -8.86
N PHE A 74 -12.16 -16.51 -7.64
CA PHE A 74 -11.42 -17.72 -7.34
C PHE A 74 -12.42 -18.75 -6.80
N ARG A 75 -12.43 -19.95 -7.40
CA ARG A 75 -13.30 -21.06 -6.96
C ARG A 75 -12.50 -22.01 -6.08
N ASP A 76 -12.97 -22.15 -4.85
CA ASP A 76 -12.53 -23.19 -3.92
C ASP A 76 -13.73 -24.11 -3.64
N ASP A 77 -13.75 -25.28 -4.28
CA ASP A 77 -14.83 -26.25 -4.18
C ASP A 77 -14.24 -27.60 -3.78
N THR A 78 -14.54 -28.03 -2.56
CA THR A 78 -13.87 -29.15 -1.91
C THR A 78 -14.76 -30.35 -1.61
N ASP A 79 -15.87 -30.50 -2.34
CA ASP A 79 -16.62 -31.77 -2.58
C ASP A 79 -18.07 -31.90 -2.03
N GLY A 80 -18.59 -30.90 -1.30
CA GLY A 80 -20.03 -30.79 -0.97
C GLY A 80 -20.58 -31.78 0.08
N ARG A 81 -19.75 -32.26 1.03
CA ARG A 81 -20.12 -33.25 2.07
C ARG A 81 -20.02 -32.69 3.51
N GLU A 82 -20.56 -33.41 4.52
CA GLU A 82 -20.36 -33.11 5.96
C GLU A 82 -18.93 -33.49 6.41
N GLY A 83 -18.22 -32.54 7.01
CA GLY A 83 -16.74 -32.54 7.13
C GLY A 83 -16.14 -31.45 6.22
N GLY A 84 -14.95 -30.93 6.53
CA GLY A 84 -14.44 -29.76 5.82
C GLY A 84 -12.93 -29.59 5.87
N CYS A 85 -12.45 -28.65 5.08
CA CYS A 85 -11.05 -28.31 4.99
C CYS A 85 -10.70 -27.17 5.93
N HIS A 86 -9.61 -27.35 6.67
CA HIS A 86 -9.08 -26.31 7.53
C HIS A 86 -8.19 -25.40 6.71
N TYR A 87 -8.70 -24.19 6.43
CA TYR A 87 -7.98 -23.18 5.68
C TYR A 87 -7.59 -21.98 6.54
N GLN A 88 -6.47 -21.38 6.16
CA GLN A 88 -6.04 -20.07 6.64
C GLN A 88 -6.00 -19.10 5.48
N TRP A 89 -6.34 -17.84 5.75
CA TRP A 89 -6.32 -16.76 4.77
C TRP A 89 -5.37 -15.65 5.23
N LYS A 90 -4.68 -15.03 4.27
CA LYS A 90 -3.88 -13.82 4.54
C LYS A 90 -4.04 -12.81 3.41
N VAL A 91 -3.89 -11.54 3.78
CA VAL A 91 -3.65 -10.46 2.83
C VAL A 91 -2.15 -10.20 2.80
N GLU A 92 -1.57 -10.22 1.60
CA GLU A 92 -0.17 -9.91 1.37
C GLU A 92 -0.09 -8.63 0.54
N CYS A 93 0.72 -7.66 0.96
CA CYS A 93 0.85 -6.38 0.29
C CYS A 93 2.33 -6.05 -0.01
N LEU A 94 2.57 -5.42 -1.16
CA LEU A 94 3.84 -4.83 -1.53
C LEU A 94 3.90 -3.39 -1.04
N SER A 95 5.02 -2.99 -0.43
CA SER A 95 5.34 -1.59 -0.18
C SER A 95 6.24 -1.05 -1.30
N GLY A 96 6.08 0.24 -1.62
CA GLY A 96 6.94 0.98 -2.54
C GLY A 96 8.39 0.93 -2.05
N ILE A 97 9.33 0.92 -2.99
CA ILE A 97 10.76 1.05 -2.68
C ILE A 97 11.04 2.46 -2.18
#